data_AF-A0A2J4PMI6-F1
#
_entry.id   AF-A0A2J4PMI6-F1
#
_cell.length_a   1.000
_cell.length_b   1.000
_cell.length_c   1.000
_cell.angle_alpha   90.00
_cell.angle_beta   90.00
_cell.angle_gamma   90.00
#
_symmetry.space_group_name_H-M   'P 1'
#
loop_
_entity.id
_entity.type
_entity.pdbx_description
1 polymer ?
#
loop_
_entity_poly.entity_id
_entity_poly.type
_entity_poly.pdbx_seq_one_letter_code
_entity_poly.pdbx_strand_id
1 'polypeptide(L)'
;LESVFTVGDSYTSNSLFGSLSFNGIKMATDKRMWPQGKRGYAPEVRGVAATTARVVIRQQGTVVYETTVSPGSFVINDLYNTKSKGDLQVEVIEAGGNISTFTVPYSSVPDSVRPGNWEYSVSLGRVRNYYSVNNRFIEGTLQRGMSNMLTANSGIRLAEDYQAALLGGVIATGAGAFGLNTTFSHARVENEQTTSGWRAEASYSRTFDTGTNLVLAAYRYSTSGFRDLQDVLGVRRQYHNGTEYWSDTLRQKNKFSATVSQPMDEWGMLNLSGSTADYYDGRGRIKQLQLGYSNNWGQISYNLSIARQQTIMTNGRYFYSLRDSDYDTGNRQRYTENTISLGFSVPLDFGKNRSNLTFGLNKNRDTRSAQVGINGSAGEQSNFSYSLYG
;
A
#
# COMPACT_ATOMS: atom_id res chain seq x y z
N LEU A 1 -16.73 7.92 -24.49
CA LEU A 1 -15.58 8.33 -23.65
C LEU A 1 -15.81 7.75 -22.26
N GLU A 2 -15.13 6.65 -21.94
CA GLU A 2 -15.20 6.01 -20.62
C GLU A 2 -14.18 6.68 -19.69
N SER A 3 -14.42 7.95 -19.36
CA SER A 3 -13.46 8.79 -18.66
C SER A 3 -14.13 9.68 -17.64
N VAL A 4 -13.42 9.95 -16.56
CA VAL A 4 -13.82 10.92 -15.54
C VAL A 4 -12.92 12.13 -15.65
N PHE A 5 -13.57 13.29 -15.68
CA PHE A 5 -12.94 14.59 -15.56
C PHE A 5 -13.07 15.08 -14.11
N THR A 6 -11.98 15.54 -13.53
CA THR A 6 -11.90 16.01 -12.15
C THR A 6 -11.24 17.38 -12.12
N VAL A 7 -11.84 18.32 -11.38
CA VAL A 7 -11.32 19.68 -11.17
C VAL A 7 -11.22 19.92 -9.67
N GLY A 8 -10.11 20.51 -9.23
CA GLY A 8 -9.81 20.78 -7.83
C GLY A 8 -8.69 19.88 -7.32
N ASP A 9 -8.84 19.43 -6.08
CA ASP A 9 -7.83 18.63 -5.39
C ASP A 9 -7.88 17.17 -5.86
N SER A 10 -6.75 16.68 -6.35
CA SER A 10 -6.65 15.31 -6.83
C SER A 10 -5.23 14.76 -6.68
N TYR A 11 -5.07 13.52 -7.14
CA TYR A 11 -3.81 12.78 -7.15
C TYR A 11 -3.54 12.23 -8.54
N THR A 12 -2.29 12.21 -8.99
CA THR A 12 -1.91 11.58 -10.26
C THR A 12 -2.07 10.05 -10.18
N SER A 13 -1.98 9.36 -11.32
CA SER A 13 -1.99 7.89 -11.29
C SER A 13 -0.68 7.39 -10.70
N ASN A 14 -0.78 6.49 -9.73
CA ASN A 14 0.41 5.91 -9.11
C ASN A 14 1.01 4.77 -9.95
N SER A 15 0.36 4.36 -11.06
CA SER A 15 0.77 3.21 -11.87
C SER A 15 2.21 3.33 -12.40
N LEU A 16 2.61 4.51 -12.89
CA LEU A 16 3.87 4.68 -13.64
C LEU A 16 4.90 5.58 -12.94
N PHE A 17 4.60 6.85 -12.69
CA PHE A 17 5.57 7.83 -12.17
C PHE A 17 5.52 8.05 -10.65
N GLY A 18 4.66 7.33 -9.93
CA GLY A 18 4.34 7.62 -8.54
C GLY A 18 3.24 8.68 -8.38
N SER A 19 2.49 8.58 -7.28
CA SER A 19 1.40 9.49 -6.94
C SER A 19 1.91 10.87 -6.51
N LEU A 20 1.40 11.92 -7.15
CA LEU A 20 1.60 13.32 -6.76
C LEU A 20 0.24 13.90 -6.38
N SER A 21 0.18 14.56 -5.23
CA SER A 21 -0.98 15.36 -4.86
C SER A 21 -0.93 16.73 -5.52
N PHE A 22 -2.03 17.18 -6.11
CA PHE A 22 -2.08 18.44 -6.84
C PHE A 22 -3.46 19.09 -6.85
N ASN A 23 -3.47 20.38 -7.18
CA ASN A 23 -4.66 21.18 -7.41
C ASN A 23 -4.70 21.52 -8.91
N GLY A 24 -5.77 21.13 -9.61
CA GLY A 24 -5.87 21.37 -11.04
C GLY A 24 -6.93 20.55 -11.75
N ILE A 25 -6.60 20.08 -12.94
CA ILE A 25 -7.50 19.34 -13.82
C ILE A 25 -6.90 17.96 -14.08
N LYS A 26 -7.75 16.93 -14.04
CA LYS A 26 -7.40 15.57 -14.46
C LYS A 26 -8.49 14.95 -15.31
N MET A 27 -8.06 14.32 -16.39
CA MET A 27 -8.89 13.44 -17.19
C MET A 27 -8.26 12.05 -17.16
N ALA A 28 -9.01 11.04 -16.75
CA ALA A 28 -8.51 9.67 -16.72
C ALA A 28 -9.59 8.68 -17.12
N THR A 29 -9.19 7.55 -17.72
CA THR A 29 -10.08 6.42 -18.01
C THR A 29 -10.78 5.94 -16.73
N ASP A 30 -12.09 5.70 -16.79
CA ASP A 30 -12.86 5.10 -15.69
C ASP A 30 -13.23 3.66 -16.02
N LYS A 31 -12.47 2.73 -15.43
CA LYS A 31 -12.67 1.27 -15.57
C LYS A 31 -14.04 0.80 -15.10
N ARG A 32 -14.77 1.57 -14.28
CA ARG A 32 -16.13 1.21 -13.83
C ARG A 32 -17.16 1.34 -14.95
N MET A 33 -16.87 2.19 -15.95
CA MET A 33 -17.71 2.29 -17.14
C MET A 33 -17.53 1.08 -18.05
N TRP A 34 -16.49 0.26 -17.84
CA TRP A 34 -16.32 -1.00 -18.55
C TRP A 34 -17.31 -2.06 -18.06
N PRO A 35 -17.80 -2.93 -18.98
CA PRO A 35 -18.54 -4.14 -18.61
C PRO A 35 -17.80 -4.94 -17.53
N GLN A 36 -18.53 -5.57 -16.60
CA GLN A 36 -17.92 -6.24 -15.44
C GLN A 36 -16.78 -7.19 -15.80
N GLY A 37 -16.91 -7.91 -16.92
CA GLY A 37 -15.88 -8.78 -17.46
C GLY A 37 -14.60 -8.08 -17.93
N LYS A 38 -14.39 -6.76 -17.72
CA LYS A 38 -13.17 -6.00 -18.06
C LYS A 38 -12.56 -5.26 -16.87
N ARG A 39 -13.15 -5.32 -15.66
CA ARG A 39 -12.70 -4.59 -14.46
C ARG A 39 -11.43 -5.25 -13.85
N GLY A 40 -10.54 -4.43 -13.28
CA GLY A 40 -9.18 -4.79 -12.86
C GLY A 40 -9.08 -5.62 -11.57
N TYR A 41 -7.84 -5.98 -11.20
CA TYR A 41 -7.50 -6.74 -10.00
C TYR A 41 -7.65 -5.91 -8.72
N ALA A 42 -8.25 -6.48 -7.68
CA ALA A 42 -8.14 -6.04 -6.29
C ALA A 42 -7.57 -7.22 -5.49
N PRO A 43 -6.58 -7.01 -4.61
CA PRO A 43 -6.07 -8.09 -3.79
C PRO A 43 -7.17 -8.59 -2.87
N GLU A 44 -7.32 -9.91 -2.80
CA GLU A 44 -8.21 -10.54 -1.85
C GLU A 44 -7.65 -10.36 -0.45
N VAL A 45 -8.42 -9.75 0.44
CA VAL A 45 -8.06 -9.67 1.86
C VAL A 45 -8.60 -10.91 2.53
N ARG A 46 -7.66 -11.79 2.92
CA ARG A 46 -7.95 -13.02 3.64
C ARG A 46 -7.58 -12.83 5.11
N GLY A 47 -8.50 -13.19 5.98
CA GLY A 47 -8.31 -13.12 7.41
C GLY A 47 -9.11 -14.20 8.12
N VAL A 48 -8.95 -14.24 9.43
CA VAL A 48 -9.77 -15.07 10.30
C VAL A 48 -10.36 -14.15 11.35
N ALA A 49 -11.69 -14.15 11.44
CA ALA A 49 -12.42 -13.47 12.49
C ALA A 49 -12.77 -14.48 13.56
N ALA A 50 -12.42 -14.17 14.81
CA ALA A 50 -12.77 -15.00 15.95
C ALA A 50 -14.29 -15.01 16.18
N THR A 51 -14.96 -13.90 15.88
CA THR A 51 -16.37 -13.62 16.20
C THR A 51 -17.05 -12.93 15.03
N THR A 52 -18.30 -12.49 15.20
CA THR A 52 -18.88 -11.53 14.25
C THR A 52 -18.06 -10.24 14.34
N ALA A 53 -17.19 -10.01 13.36
CA ALA A 53 -16.22 -8.93 13.40
C ALA A 53 -16.53 -7.87 12.36
N ARG A 54 -16.25 -6.61 12.71
CA ARG A 54 -16.24 -5.49 11.77
C ARG A 54 -14.84 -5.36 11.19
N VAL A 55 -14.72 -5.62 9.89
CA VAL A 55 -13.45 -5.49 9.16
C VAL A 55 -13.40 -4.11 8.54
N VAL A 56 -12.44 -3.30 8.97
CA VAL A 56 -12.16 -1.97 8.44
C VAL A 56 -10.84 -2.03 7.68
N ILE A 57 -10.88 -1.74 6.39
CA ILE A 57 -9.69 -1.69 5.55
C ILE A 57 -9.36 -0.22 5.32
N ARG A 58 -8.16 0.18 5.74
CA ARG A 58 -7.63 1.53 5.56
C ARG A 58 -6.51 1.54 4.55
N GLN A 59 -6.44 2.60 3.76
CA GLN A 59 -5.32 2.86 2.88
C GLN A 59 -4.89 4.32 3.07
N GLN A 60 -3.61 4.53 3.42
CA GLN A 60 -3.07 5.86 3.75
C GLN A 60 -3.93 6.61 4.80
N GLY A 61 -4.42 5.89 5.82
CA GLY A 61 -5.25 6.45 6.90
C GLY A 61 -6.73 6.65 6.58
N THR A 62 -7.16 6.48 5.33
CA THR A 62 -8.57 6.61 4.91
C THR A 62 -9.25 5.24 4.85
N VAL A 63 -10.48 5.11 5.35
CA VAL A 63 -11.28 3.88 5.23
C VAL A 63 -11.68 3.67 3.77
N VAL A 64 -11.22 2.57 3.17
CA VAL A 64 -11.49 2.23 1.75
C VAL A 64 -12.56 1.16 1.60
N TYR A 65 -12.75 0.31 2.60
CA TYR A 65 -13.76 -0.73 2.61
C TYR A 65 -14.10 -1.08 4.05
N GLU A 66 -15.38 -1.32 4.33
CA GLU A 66 -15.86 -1.68 5.65
C GLU A 66 -17.01 -2.67 5.52
N THR A 67 -16.90 -3.83 6.18
CA THR A 67 -17.96 -4.84 6.19
C THR A 67 -17.98 -5.60 7.52
N THR A 68 -19.06 -6.33 7.77
CA THR A 68 -19.15 -7.30 8.86
C THR A 68 -18.96 -8.71 8.33
N VAL A 69 -18.10 -9.49 8.99
CA VAL A 69 -17.82 -10.89 8.63
C VAL A 69 -18.29 -11.82 9.74
N SER A 70 -18.71 -13.01 9.36
CA SER A 70 -19.09 -14.06 10.32
C SER A 70 -17.85 -14.67 10.99
N PRO A 71 -17.99 -15.28 12.18
CA PRO A 71 -16.91 -16.03 12.82
C PRO A 71 -16.33 -17.10 11.88
N GLY A 72 -15.01 -17.18 11.78
CA GLY A 72 -14.27 -18.10 10.91
C GLY A 72 -13.36 -17.41 9.89
N SER A 73 -12.81 -18.19 8.95
CA SER A 73 -12.04 -17.63 7.84
C SER A 73 -12.96 -16.81 6.93
N PHE A 74 -12.52 -15.62 6.56
CA PHE A 74 -13.23 -14.77 5.62
C PHE A 74 -12.31 -14.36 4.47
N VAL A 75 -12.94 -14.12 3.32
CA VAL A 75 -12.29 -13.59 2.12
C VAL A 75 -13.10 -12.39 1.67
N ILE A 76 -12.46 -11.22 1.63
CA ILE A 76 -13.01 -10.01 1.03
C ILE A 76 -12.40 -9.90 -0.35
N ASN A 77 -13.19 -10.27 -1.37
CA ASN A 77 -12.81 -10.26 -2.79
C ASN A 77 -13.56 -9.17 -3.58
N ASP A 78 -14.40 -8.39 -2.91
CA ASP A 78 -15.23 -7.32 -3.46
C ASP A 78 -14.70 -5.92 -3.07
N LEU A 79 -13.44 -5.84 -2.64
CA LEU A 79 -12.73 -4.58 -2.48
C LEU A 79 -12.83 -3.78 -3.77
N TYR A 80 -13.43 -2.59 -3.68
CA TYR A 80 -13.37 -1.62 -4.76
C TYR A 80 -11.89 -1.32 -5.03
N ASN A 81 -11.47 -1.41 -6.29
CA ASN A 81 -10.13 -1.01 -6.71
C ASN A 81 -9.92 0.46 -6.34
N THR A 82 -9.27 0.70 -5.21
CA THR A 82 -8.93 2.04 -4.75
C THR A 82 -7.69 2.47 -5.51
N LYS A 83 -7.79 3.62 -6.20
CA LYS A 83 -6.73 4.18 -7.05
C LYS A 83 -5.41 4.48 -6.30
N SER A 84 -5.35 4.29 -4.98
CA SER A 84 -4.16 4.56 -4.17
C SER A 84 -3.27 3.32 -4.14
N LYS A 85 -1.94 3.51 -4.23
CA LYS A 85 -0.98 2.44 -3.85
C LYS A 85 -0.44 2.78 -2.46
N GLY A 86 -0.21 1.74 -1.68
CA GLY A 86 0.10 1.82 -0.27
C GLY A 86 -0.58 0.65 0.42
N ASP A 87 0.10 0.05 1.38
CA ASP A 87 -0.40 -1.17 2.00
C ASP A 87 -1.79 -0.97 2.59
N LEU A 88 -2.63 -1.98 2.44
CA LEU A 88 -3.95 -2.02 3.08
C LEU A 88 -3.72 -2.40 4.54
N GLN A 89 -4.01 -1.46 5.43
CA GLN A 89 -4.07 -1.75 6.86
C GLN A 89 -5.45 -2.32 7.15
N VAL A 90 -5.51 -3.60 7.48
CA VAL A 90 -6.75 -4.30 7.80
C VAL A 90 -6.88 -4.36 9.32
N GLU A 91 -7.91 -3.70 9.83
CA GLU A 91 -8.33 -3.76 11.22
C GLU A 91 -9.53 -4.71 11.32
N VAL A 92 -9.35 -5.86 11.96
CA VAL A 92 -10.47 -6.75 12.31
C VAL A 92 -10.85 -6.43 13.74
N ILE A 93 -11.95 -5.70 13.88
CA ILE A 93 -12.54 -5.31 15.15
C ILE A 93 -13.53 -6.40 15.50
N GLU A 94 -13.14 -7.32 16.36
CA GLU A 94 -14.02 -8.37 16.83
C GLU A 94 -15.23 -7.75 17.55
N ALA A 95 -16.37 -8.45 17.60
CA ALA A 95 -17.47 -8.09 18.53
C ALA A 95 -16.90 -7.82 19.93
N GLY A 96 -15.83 -8.59 20.22
CA GLY A 96 -14.76 -8.53 21.20
C GLY A 96 -14.13 -7.18 21.60
N GLY A 97 -14.24 -6.11 20.82
CA GLY A 97 -13.43 -4.90 21.01
C GLY A 97 -11.92 -5.10 20.83
N ASN A 98 -11.42 -6.34 20.89
CA ASN A 98 -10.09 -6.75 20.47
C ASN A 98 -9.90 -6.40 18.99
N ILE A 99 -8.86 -5.62 18.71
CA ILE A 99 -8.51 -5.21 17.35
C ILE A 99 -7.28 -6.00 16.93
N SER A 100 -7.45 -6.90 15.98
CA SER A 100 -6.32 -7.51 15.29
C SER A 100 -6.01 -6.71 14.03
N THR A 101 -4.76 -6.32 13.87
CA THR A 101 -4.33 -5.52 12.71
C THR A 101 -3.31 -6.30 11.92
N PHE A 102 -3.54 -6.42 10.62
CA PHE A 102 -2.55 -6.96 9.70
C PHE A 102 -2.50 -6.11 8.44
N THR A 103 -1.32 -6.09 7.84
CA THR A 103 -1.08 -5.29 6.66
C THR A 103 -1.13 -6.23 5.47
N VAL A 104 -2.11 -6.04 4.60
CA VAL A 104 -2.12 -6.68 3.28
C VAL A 104 -1.34 -5.75 2.36
N PRO A 105 -0.11 -6.12 1.97
CA PRO A 105 0.65 -5.29 1.06
C PRO A 105 -0.15 -5.13 -0.23
N TYR A 106 -0.46 -3.88 -0.58
CA TYR A 106 -1.06 -3.54 -1.87
C TYR A 106 0.07 -3.44 -2.88
N SER A 107 0.72 -4.57 -3.12
CA SER A 107 1.70 -4.72 -4.17
C SER A 107 0.94 -4.86 -5.48
N SER A 108 0.98 -3.80 -6.28
CA SER A 108 0.43 -3.82 -7.63
C SER A 108 1.03 -5.00 -8.37
N VAL A 109 0.17 -5.94 -8.79
CA VAL A 109 0.42 -6.81 -9.94
C VAL A 109 0.96 -5.93 -11.07
N PRO A 110 1.91 -6.39 -11.90
CA PRO A 110 2.32 -5.64 -13.08
C PRO A 110 1.06 -5.17 -13.84
N ASP A 111 0.86 -3.85 -13.96
CA ASP A 111 -0.38 -3.21 -14.45
C ASP A 111 -0.73 -3.68 -15.88
N SER A 112 -1.39 -4.82 -15.97
CA SER A 112 -1.75 -5.47 -17.23
C SER A 112 -3.09 -4.94 -17.71
N VAL A 113 -3.14 -4.52 -18.97
CA VAL A 113 -4.36 -4.01 -19.60
C VAL A 113 -4.85 -5.08 -20.58
N ARG A 114 -6.15 -5.38 -20.54
CA ARG A 114 -6.75 -6.34 -21.48
C ARG A 114 -6.53 -5.90 -22.94
N PRO A 115 -6.39 -6.85 -23.88
CA PRO A 115 -6.14 -6.52 -25.27
C PRO A 115 -7.20 -5.57 -25.83
N GLY A 116 -6.75 -4.57 -26.59
CA GLY A 116 -7.63 -3.58 -27.22
C GLY A 116 -8.15 -2.49 -26.27
N ASN A 117 -7.98 -2.63 -24.95
CA ASN A 117 -8.28 -1.57 -24.01
C ASN A 117 -7.12 -0.58 -23.90
N TRP A 118 -7.47 0.67 -23.65
CA TRP A 118 -6.55 1.77 -23.40
C TRP A 118 -6.83 2.35 -22.02
N GLU A 119 -5.78 2.58 -21.26
CA GLU A 119 -5.83 3.31 -20.01
C GLU A 119 -4.94 4.54 -20.15
N TYR A 120 -5.54 5.72 -20.00
CA TYR A 120 -4.82 6.98 -20.08
C TYR A 120 -5.19 7.89 -18.92
N SER A 121 -4.25 8.73 -18.54
CA SER A 121 -4.48 9.79 -17.57
C SER A 121 -3.67 11.01 -17.98
N VAL A 122 -4.35 12.15 -18.08
CA VAL A 122 -3.75 13.47 -18.29
C VAL A 122 -4.06 14.31 -17.06
N SER A 123 -3.02 14.81 -16.40
CA SER A 123 -3.13 15.67 -15.22
C SER A 123 -2.34 16.94 -15.46
N LEU A 124 -2.92 18.10 -15.14
CA LEU A 124 -2.25 19.39 -15.23
C LEU A 124 -2.66 20.25 -14.03
N GLY A 125 -1.71 20.95 -13.43
CA GLY A 125 -2.00 21.75 -12.25
C GLY A 125 -0.75 22.14 -11.48
N ARG A 126 -0.92 22.35 -10.18
CA ARG A 126 0.14 22.72 -9.24
C ARG A 126 0.31 21.63 -8.19
N VAL A 127 1.53 21.15 -7.98
CA VAL A 127 1.83 20.15 -6.95
C VAL A 127 1.62 20.78 -5.57
N ARG A 128 0.77 20.15 -4.76
CA ARG A 128 0.35 20.66 -3.45
C ARG A 128 1.53 20.65 -2.46
N ASN A 129 1.57 21.60 -1.53
CA ASN A 129 2.60 21.78 -0.49
C ASN A 129 3.99 22.26 -0.99
N TYR A 130 4.06 22.79 -2.21
CA TYR A 130 5.28 23.37 -2.79
C TYR A 130 4.99 24.75 -3.43
N TYR A 131 4.17 25.57 -2.78
CA TYR A 131 3.69 26.84 -3.37
C TYR A 131 4.73 27.95 -3.38
N SER A 132 5.77 27.84 -2.56
CA SER A 132 6.90 28.77 -2.55
C SER A 132 7.87 28.61 -3.72
N VAL A 133 7.71 27.57 -4.55
CA VAL A 133 8.50 27.33 -5.77
C VAL A 133 7.56 27.14 -6.95
N ASN A 134 8.07 27.18 -8.19
CA ASN A 134 7.23 26.87 -9.34
C ASN A 134 6.90 25.37 -9.34
N ASN A 135 5.67 25.08 -8.93
CA ASN A 135 5.12 23.73 -8.77
C ASN A 135 4.17 23.34 -9.91
N ARG A 136 4.17 24.07 -11.03
CA ARG A 136 3.33 23.74 -12.19
C ARG A 136 3.85 22.48 -12.87
N PHE A 137 2.95 21.57 -13.21
CA PHE A 137 3.30 20.37 -13.95
C PHE A 137 2.20 19.96 -14.93
N ILE A 138 2.60 19.16 -15.92
CA ILE A 138 1.73 18.38 -16.77
C ILE A 138 2.25 16.95 -16.80
N GLU A 139 1.33 15.99 -16.69
CA GLU A 139 1.62 14.56 -16.75
C GLU A 139 0.64 13.89 -17.71
N GLY A 140 1.18 13.09 -18.62
CA GLY A 140 0.41 12.21 -19.47
C GLY A 140 0.91 10.79 -19.32
N THR A 141 0.03 9.85 -18.99
CA THR A 141 0.32 8.42 -18.95
C THR A 141 -0.60 7.66 -19.89
N LEU A 142 -0.07 6.61 -20.51
CA LEU A 142 -0.76 5.81 -21.50
C LEU A 142 -0.32 4.35 -21.37
N GLN A 143 -1.28 3.47 -21.17
CA GLN A 143 -1.11 2.03 -21.09
C GLN A 143 -2.04 1.38 -22.12
N ARG A 144 -1.52 0.43 -22.90
CA ARG A 144 -2.26 -0.26 -23.96
C ARG A 144 -2.08 -1.76 -23.85
N GLY A 145 -3.18 -2.49 -23.75
CA GLY A 145 -3.16 -3.94 -23.94
C GLY A 145 -2.98 -4.26 -25.42
N MET A 146 -1.78 -4.68 -25.82
CA MET A 146 -1.47 -5.04 -27.20
C MET A 146 -1.98 -6.44 -27.54
N SER A 147 -1.86 -7.38 -26.60
CA SER A 147 -2.35 -8.76 -26.73
C SER A 147 -2.74 -9.31 -25.36
N ASN A 148 -3.16 -10.59 -25.30
CA ASN A 148 -3.48 -11.24 -24.01
C ASN A 148 -2.24 -11.42 -23.13
N MET A 149 -1.05 -11.33 -23.74
CA MET A 149 0.23 -11.46 -23.07
C MET A 149 0.93 -10.12 -22.90
N LEU A 150 0.75 -9.15 -23.80
CA LEU A 150 1.57 -7.94 -23.82
C LEU A 150 0.77 -6.68 -23.51
N THR A 151 1.23 -5.91 -22.52
CA THR A 151 0.81 -4.54 -22.24
C THR A 151 1.99 -3.60 -22.44
N ALA A 152 1.80 -2.50 -23.16
CA ALA A 152 2.78 -1.43 -23.31
C ALA A 152 2.44 -0.26 -22.38
N ASN A 153 3.44 0.26 -21.69
CA ASN A 153 3.34 1.40 -20.78
C ASN A 153 4.21 2.54 -21.30
N SER A 154 3.67 3.75 -21.26
CA SER A 154 4.39 4.96 -21.62
C SER A 154 3.89 6.15 -20.80
N GLY A 155 4.74 7.14 -20.63
CA GLY A 155 4.31 8.38 -20.02
C GLY A 155 5.35 9.48 -20.12
N ILE A 156 4.89 10.71 -19.92
CA ILE A 156 5.70 11.92 -19.85
C ILE A 156 5.25 12.76 -18.66
N ARG A 157 6.20 13.39 -17.98
CA ARG A 157 5.94 14.38 -16.93
C ARG A 157 6.86 15.56 -17.15
N LEU A 158 6.27 16.74 -17.29
CA LEU A 158 6.99 18.00 -17.54
C LEU A 158 6.63 19.02 -16.47
N ALA A 159 7.63 19.75 -16.00
CA ALA A 159 7.50 20.90 -15.13
C ALA A 159 8.64 21.88 -15.42
N GLU A 160 8.67 23.04 -14.77
CA GLU A 160 9.78 23.98 -14.94
C GLU A 160 11.10 23.33 -14.49
N ASP A 161 12.11 23.37 -15.37
CA ASP A 161 13.42 22.74 -15.15
C ASP A 161 13.34 21.25 -14.75
N TYR A 162 12.31 20.53 -15.21
CA TYR A 162 12.13 19.10 -14.96
C TYR A 162 11.44 18.40 -16.13
N GLN A 163 12.04 17.32 -16.60
CA GLN A 163 11.48 16.48 -17.64
C GLN A 163 11.69 15.02 -17.28
N ALA A 164 10.64 14.21 -17.39
CA ALA A 164 10.73 12.77 -17.23
C ALA A 164 9.93 12.05 -18.31
N ALA A 165 10.50 10.96 -18.80
CA ALA A 165 9.90 10.08 -19.79
C ALA A 165 9.95 8.64 -19.27
N LEU A 166 8.86 7.91 -19.45
CA LEU A 166 8.75 6.52 -19.04
C LEU A 166 8.36 5.66 -20.24
N LEU A 167 9.04 4.52 -20.36
CA LEU A 167 8.72 3.46 -21.30
C LEU A 167 8.84 2.12 -20.59
N GLY A 168 7.90 1.23 -20.86
CA GLY A 168 7.88 -0.08 -20.23
C GLY A 168 6.76 -0.96 -20.73
N GLY A 169 6.52 -2.04 -20.01
CA GLY A 169 5.44 -2.94 -20.35
C GLY A 169 5.36 -4.13 -19.41
N VAL A 170 4.35 -4.95 -19.66
CA VAL A 170 4.09 -6.18 -18.92
C VAL A 170 3.92 -7.32 -19.92
N ILE A 171 4.56 -8.45 -19.62
CA ILE A 171 4.44 -9.71 -20.34
C ILE A 171 3.84 -10.74 -19.40
N ALA A 172 2.59 -11.13 -19.64
CA ALA A 172 1.86 -12.16 -18.92
C ALA A 172 2.06 -13.53 -19.60
N THR A 173 2.86 -14.39 -18.98
CA THR A 173 3.15 -15.74 -19.47
C THR A 173 2.47 -16.80 -18.59
N GLY A 174 2.44 -18.06 -19.02
CA GLY A 174 2.04 -19.18 -18.16
C GLY A 174 2.93 -19.36 -16.92
N ALA A 175 4.15 -18.81 -16.94
CA ALA A 175 5.06 -18.79 -15.79
C ALA A 175 4.84 -17.58 -14.87
N GLY A 176 3.83 -16.75 -15.10
CA GLY A 176 3.53 -15.52 -14.35
C GLY A 176 3.65 -14.26 -15.19
N ALA A 177 3.28 -13.12 -14.59
CA ALA A 177 3.38 -11.81 -15.20
C ALA A 177 4.69 -11.12 -14.82
N PHE A 178 5.43 -10.66 -15.81
CA PHE A 178 6.67 -9.90 -15.66
C PHE A 178 6.48 -8.49 -16.19
N GLY A 179 6.71 -7.48 -15.36
CA GLY A 179 6.67 -6.07 -15.73
C GLY A 179 8.06 -5.45 -15.66
N LEU A 180 8.37 -4.57 -16.62
CA LEU A 180 9.57 -3.75 -16.60
C LEU A 180 9.22 -2.34 -17.07
N ASN A 181 9.42 -1.36 -16.19
CA ASN A 181 9.25 0.06 -16.50
C ASN A 181 10.56 0.80 -16.29
N THR A 182 10.97 1.57 -17.29
CA THR A 182 12.17 2.42 -17.25
C THR A 182 11.75 3.87 -17.32
N THR A 183 12.22 4.68 -16.36
CA THR A 183 11.99 6.12 -16.28
C THR A 183 13.31 6.85 -16.45
N PHE A 184 13.38 7.79 -17.38
CA PHE A 184 14.42 8.79 -17.46
C PHE A 184 13.95 10.07 -16.77
N SER A 185 14.84 10.76 -16.06
CA SER A 185 14.60 12.09 -15.52
C SER A 185 15.79 13.01 -15.82
N HIS A 186 15.49 14.24 -16.21
CA HIS A 186 16.43 15.35 -16.34
C HIS A 186 15.89 16.54 -15.53
N ALA A 187 16.67 17.05 -14.58
CA ALA A 187 16.19 18.04 -13.62
C ALA A 187 17.30 18.98 -13.16
N ARG A 188 16.96 20.25 -12.92
CA ARG A 188 17.80 21.17 -12.14
C ARG A 188 17.43 21.07 -10.65
N VAL A 189 18.38 20.69 -9.79
CA VAL A 189 18.10 20.33 -8.39
C VAL A 189 19.05 21.01 -7.42
N GLU A 190 20.07 20.32 -6.90
CA GLU A 190 20.92 20.84 -5.83
C GLU A 190 21.83 21.94 -6.36
N ASN A 191 21.87 23.11 -5.70
CA ASN A 191 22.73 24.25 -6.07
C ASN A 191 22.60 24.67 -7.55
N GLU A 192 21.38 24.60 -8.09
CA GLU A 192 21.09 24.88 -9.51
C GLU A 192 21.85 23.99 -10.52
N GLN A 193 22.41 22.87 -10.06
CA GLN A 193 23.07 21.91 -10.92
C GLN A 193 22.04 21.03 -11.64
N THR A 194 22.35 20.73 -12.89
CA THR A 194 21.53 19.85 -13.71
C THR A 194 21.99 18.42 -13.51
N THR A 195 21.05 17.54 -13.19
CA THR A 195 21.29 16.10 -13.04
C THR A 195 20.41 15.31 -13.98
N SER A 196 20.88 14.14 -14.38
CA SER A 196 20.16 13.21 -15.23
C SER A 196 20.35 11.80 -14.72
N GLY A 197 19.32 10.99 -14.85
CA GLY A 197 19.40 9.61 -14.43
C GLY A 197 18.24 8.77 -14.88
N TRP A 198 18.43 7.48 -14.70
CA TRP A 198 17.49 6.43 -15.03
C TRP A 198 17.02 5.72 -13.76
N ARG A 199 15.77 5.27 -13.77
CA ARG A 199 15.19 4.33 -12.83
C ARG A 199 14.59 3.16 -13.59
N ALA A 200 14.98 1.94 -13.27
CA ALA A 200 14.35 0.73 -13.76
C ALA A 200 13.55 0.08 -12.62
N GLU A 201 12.33 -0.35 -12.92
CA GLU A 201 11.44 -1.05 -12.00
C GLU A 201 10.99 -2.35 -12.64
N ALA A 202 11.43 -3.46 -12.07
CA ALA A 202 11.03 -4.80 -12.47
C ALA A 202 10.05 -5.37 -11.45
N SER A 203 8.92 -5.90 -11.90
CA SER A 203 7.86 -6.49 -11.08
C SER A 203 7.54 -7.90 -11.57
N TYR A 204 7.25 -8.83 -10.68
CA TYR A 204 6.86 -10.18 -11.05
C TYR A 204 5.73 -10.69 -10.16
N SER A 205 4.75 -11.37 -10.74
CA SER A 205 3.67 -12.01 -9.98
C SER A 205 3.30 -13.36 -10.55
N ARG A 206 3.11 -14.34 -9.67
CA ARG A 206 2.64 -15.66 -10.05
C ARG A 206 1.79 -16.27 -8.93
N THR A 207 0.67 -16.85 -9.33
CA THR A 207 -0.08 -17.79 -8.53
C THR A 207 0.27 -19.20 -9.01
N PHE A 208 0.71 -20.06 -8.09
CA PHE A 208 1.09 -21.44 -8.36
C PHE A 208 -0.11 -22.38 -8.13
N ASP A 209 -0.08 -23.57 -8.72
CA ASP A 209 -1.15 -24.57 -8.59
C ASP A 209 -1.33 -25.06 -7.14
N THR A 210 -0.28 -24.96 -6.32
CA THR A 210 -0.29 -25.19 -4.86
C THR A 210 -1.10 -24.13 -4.08
N GLY A 211 -1.75 -23.18 -4.75
CA GLY A 211 -2.43 -22.04 -4.14
C GLY A 211 -1.48 -20.95 -3.64
N THR A 212 -0.17 -21.14 -3.74
CA THR A 212 0.85 -20.15 -3.37
C THR A 212 0.70 -18.92 -4.26
N ASN A 213 0.55 -17.75 -3.67
CA ASN A 213 0.56 -16.50 -4.40
C ASN A 213 1.82 -15.71 -4.04
N LEU A 214 2.71 -15.58 -5.03
CA LEU A 214 3.94 -14.82 -4.97
C LEU A 214 3.75 -13.52 -5.74
N VAL A 215 3.86 -12.40 -5.02
CA VAL A 215 3.90 -11.07 -5.62
C VAL A 215 5.25 -10.44 -5.27
N LEU A 216 6.16 -10.44 -6.24
CA LEU A 216 7.37 -9.63 -6.20
C LEU A 216 7.02 -8.23 -6.70
N ALA A 217 6.59 -7.39 -5.77
CA ALA A 217 6.03 -6.07 -6.04
C ALA A 217 6.97 -5.18 -6.88
N ALA A 218 8.27 -5.15 -6.58
CA ALA A 218 9.25 -4.44 -7.38
C ALA A 218 10.69 -4.68 -6.90
N TYR A 219 11.62 -4.91 -7.84
CA TYR A 219 13.01 -4.48 -7.71
C TYR A 219 13.16 -3.17 -8.49
N ARG A 220 13.39 -2.08 -7.74
CA ARG A 220 13.62 -0.74 -8.28
C ARG A 220 15.09 -0.39 -8.10
N TYR A 221 15.74 -0.05 -9.20
CA TYR A 221 17.09 0.50 -9.22
C TYR A 221 17.04 1.90 -9.81
N SER A 222 17.56 2.89 -9.10
CA SER A 222 17.73 4.25 -9.62
C SER A 222 19.20 4.63 -9.58
N THR A 223 19.67 5.24 -10.66
CA THR A 223 21.00 5.87 -10.72
C THR A 223 21.09 7.06 -9.78
N SER A 224 22.30 7.47 -9.39
CA SER A 224 22.53 8.57 -8.44
C SER A 224 21.98 9.93 -8.92
N GLY A 225 21.84 10.13 -10.23
CA GLY A 225 21.29 11.34 -10.84
C GLY A 225 19.78 11.29 -11.12
N PHE A 226 19.09 10.18 -10.85
CA PHE A 226 17.65 10.12 -11.03
C PHE A 226 16.94 10.93 -9.94
N ARG A 227 15.87 11.65 -10.30
CA ARG A 227 15.01 12.39 -9.37
C ARG A 227 13.54 12.30 -9.76
N ASP A 228 12.67 12.03 -8.79
CA ASP A 228 11.23 12.22 -8.95
C ASP A 228 10.86 13.71 -8.79
N LEU A 229 9.80 14.18 -9.47
CA LEU A 229 9.40 15.59 -9.44
C LEU A 229 9.17 16.12 -8.02
N GLN A 230 8.58 15.31 -7.14
CA GLN A 230 8.35 15.70 -5.75
C GLN A 230 9.66 15.99 -5.01
N ASP A 231 10.70 15.20 -5.27
CA ASP A 231 12.02 15.40 -4.67
C ASP A 231 12.67 16.68 -5.18
N VAL A 232 12.52 16.97 -6.47
CA VAL A 232 13.02 18.20 -7.10
C VAL A 232 12.38 19.44 -6.48
N LEU A 233 11.05 19.45 -6.37
CA LEU A 233 10.32 20.55 -5.74
C LEU A 233 10.69 20.70 -4.25
N GLY A 234 10.89 19.58 -3.56
CA GLY A 234 11.33 19.56 -2.17
C GLY A 234 12.72 20.17 -1.95
N VAL A 235 13.70 19.75 -2.75
CA VAL A 235 15.06 20.30 -2.69
C VAL A 235 15.07 21.79 -3.05
N ARG A 236 14.33 22.23 -4.07
CA ARG A 236 14.21 23.66 -4.42
C ARG A 236 13.57 24.47 -3.30
N ARG A 237 12.51 23.93 -2.68
CA ARG A 237 11.86 24.58 -1.53
C ARG A 237 12.83 24.73 -0.35
N GLN A 238 13.62 23.71 -0.08
CA GLN A 238 14.68 23.76 0.94
C GLN A 238 15.70 24.85 0.64
N TYR A 239 16.12 24.98 -0.62
CA TYR A 239 17.06 26.03 -1.03
C TYR A 239 16.49 27.45 -0.86
N HIS A 240 15.21 27.66 -1.23
CA HIS A 240 14.58 28.99 -1.13
C HIS A 240 14.19 29.40 0.29
N ASN A 241 13.70 28.48 1.11
CA ASN A 241 13.09 28.80 2.41
C ASN A 241 13.90 28.31 3.61
N GLY A 242 15.00 27.57 3.39
CA GLY A 242 15.82 26.98 4.45
C GLY A 242 15.17 25.78 5.17
N THR A 243 13.97 25.37 4.79
CA THR A 243 13.24 24.25 5.40
C THR A 243 13.81 22.91 4.94
N GLU A 244 14.32 22.09 5.86
CA GLU A 244 14.91 20.79 5.52
C GLU A 244 13.90 19.88 4.82
N TYR A 245 14.25 19.40 3.63
CA TYR A 245 13.46 18.46 2.86
C TYR A 245 13.99 17.04 3.03
N TRP A 246 13.07 16.12 3.24
CA TRP A 246 13.36 14.70 3.30
C TRP A 246 12.27 13.92 2.60
N SER A 247 12.70 12.86 1.93
CA SER A 247 11.82 11.92 1.29
C SER A 247 12.51 10.56 1.20
N ASP A 248 11.73 9.50 1.36
CA ASP A 248 12.19 8.12 1.20
C ASP A 248 12.48 7.75 -0.27
N THR A 249 12.16 8.64 -1.23
CA THR A 249 12.57 8.48 -2.63
C THR A 249 13.85 9.25 -2.95
N LEU A 250 14.22 10.27 -2.15
CA LEU A 250 15.14 11.34 -2.55
C LEU A 250 16.47 10.90 -3.19
N ARG A 251 17.22 9.94 -2.71
CA ARG A 251 18.44 9.46 -3.41
C ARG A 251 18.45 7.95 -3.32
N GLN A 252 17.26 7.38 -3.53
CA GLN A 252 17.00 5.96 -3.39
C GLN A 252 17.73 5.20 -4.49
N LYS A 253 18.70 4.39 -4.09
CA LYS A 253 19.51 3.56 -4.97
C LYS A 253 18.75 2.31 -5.35
N ASN A 254 18.42 1.49 -4.37
CA ASN A 254 17.73 0.23 -4.57
C ASN A 254 16.51 0.17 -3.65
N LYS A 255 15.40 -0.35 -4.16
CA LYS A 255 14.27 -0.78 -3.33
C LYS A 255 13.83 -2.16 -3.79
N PHE A 256 13.75 -3.09 -2.85
CA PHE A 256 13.24 -4.43 -3.07
C PHE A 256 12.03 -4.64 -2.19
N SER A 257 10.96 -5.20 -2.74
CA SER A 257 9.76 -5.57 -1.99
C SER A 257 9.17 -6.87 -2.53
N ALA A 258 8.89 -7.80 -1.61
CA ALA A 258 8.34 -9.10 -1.93
C ALA A 258 7.22 -9.46 -0.94
N THR A 259 6.22 -10.19 -1.44
CA THR A 259 5.15 -10.78 -0.65
C THR A 259 4.90 -12.18 -1.13
N VAL A 260 4.80 -13.12 -0.18
CA VAL A 260 4.46 -14.51 -0.38
C VAL A 260 3.28 -14.83 0.52
N SER A 261 2.26 -15.43 -0.04
CA SER A 261 1.15 -16.02 0.71
C SER A 261 1.03 -17.48 0.29
N GLN A 262 1.07 -18.37 1.26
CA GLN A 262 1.06 -19.81 1.08
C GLN A 262 -0.09 -20.39 1.90
N PRO A 263 -1.20 -20.82 1.28
CA PRO A 263 -2.13 -21.74 1.92
C PRO A 263 -1.44 -23.11 2.05
N MET A 264 -1.59 -23.75 3.21
CA MET A 264 -1.02 -25.06 3.52
C MET A 264 -2.14 -26.02 3.96
N ASP A 265 -3.31 -25.92 3.33
CA ASP A 265 -4.50 -26.71 3.63
C ASP A 265 -4.81 -26.76 5.14
N GLU A 266 -4.79 -27.95 5.74
CA GLU A 266 -5.03 -28.18 7.19
C GLU A 266 -3.98 -27.53 8.11
N TRP A 267 -2.82 -27.16 7.57
CA TRP A 267 -1.75 -26.50 8.30
C TRP A 267 -1.91 -24.98 8.28
N GLY A 268 -2.98 -24.45 7.69
CA GLY A 268 -3.35 -23.04 7.75
C GLY A 268 -2.73 -22.20 6.64
N MET A 269 -2.38 -20.95 6.96
CA MET A 269 -1.86 -19.98 6.00
C MET A 269 -0.62 -19.30 6.55
N LEU A 270 0.42 -19.25 5.73
CA LEU A 270 1.65 -18.51 5.99
C LEU A 270 1.71 -17.29 5.08
N ASN A 271 1.97 -16.13 5.67
CA ASN A 271 2.16 -14.86 4.98
C ASN A 271 3.54 -14.30 5.32
N LEU A 272 4.31 -13.94 4.30
CA LEU A 272 5.60 -13.29 4.43
C LEU A 272 5.59 -12.03 3.56
N SER A 273 5.89 -10.89 4.16
CA SER A 273 6.14 -9.66 3.41
C SER A 273 7.45 -9.03 3.88
N GLY A 274 8.17 -8.42 2.95
CA GLY A 274 9.44 -7.80 3.27
C GLY A 274 9.79 -6.70 2.27
N SER A 275 10.40 -5.64 2.78
CA SER A 275 10.92 -4.56 1.97
C SER A 275 12.27 -4.07 2.47
N THR A 276 13.11 -3.61 1.55
CA THR A 276 14.35 -2.93 1.91
C THR A 276 14.70 -1.84 0.92
N ALA A 277 15.21 -0.71 1.42
CA ALA A 277 15.59 0.43 0.61
C ALA A 277 16.99 0.95 1.00
N ASP A 278 17.84 1.15 0.00
CA ASP A 278 19.20 1.67 0.08
C ASP A 278 19.32 3.02 -0.61
N TYR A 279 20.31 3.83 -0.24
CA TYR A 279 20.43 5.22 -0.65
C TYR A 279 21.88 5.64 -0.95
N TYR A 280 22.07 6.66 -1.79
CA TYR A 280 23.40 7.18 -2.18
C TYR A 280 24.02 8.19 -1.20
N ASP A 281 23.21 8.80 -0.34
CA ASP A 281 23.64 9.82 0.64
C ASP A 281 24.16 9.22 1.96
N GLY A 282 24.41 7.91 1.99
CA GLY A 282 24.92 7.22 3.17
C GLY A 282 23.90 7.05 4.30
N ARG A 283 22.63 7.45 4.10
CA ARG A 283 21.59 7.20 5.10
C ARG A 283 21.36 5.70 5.25
N GLY A 284 21.15 5.24 6.48
CA GLY A 284 21.01 3.82 6.80
C GLY A 284 19.93 3.13 5.96
N ARG A 285 20.17 1.86 5.62
CA ARG A 285 19.24 0.99 4.92
C ARG A 285 17.93 0.84 5.70
N ILE A 286 16.80 1.07 5.02
CA ILE A 286 15.48 0.80 5.60
C ILE A 286 15.17 -0.69 5.42
N LYS A 287 14.70 -1.35 6.47
CA LYS A 287 14.27 -2.76 6.43
C LYS A 287 12.92 -2.93 7.12
N GLN A 288 12.01 -3.59 6.43
CA GLN A 288 10.72 -4.00 6.95
C GLN A 288 10.53 -5.49 6.66
N LEU A 289 10.04 -6.23 7.64
CA LEU A 289 9.75 -7.65 7.53
C LEU A 289 8.50 -7.95 8.35
N GLN A 290 7.59 -8.74 7.78
CA GLN A 290 6.42 -9.22 8.48
C GLN A 290 6.19 -10.68 8.13
N LEU A 291 5.95 -11.48 9.16
CA LEU A 291 5.67 -12.89 9.11
C LEU A 291 4.35 -13.12 9.84
N GLY A 292 3.35 -13.61 9.14
CA GLY A 292 2.06 -13.99 9.69
C GLY A 292 1.83 -15.48 9.50
N TYR A 293 1.35 -16.16 10.52
CA TYR A 293 0.87 -17.52 10.46
C TYR A 293 -0.52 -17.58 11.10
N SER A 294 -1.47 -18.21 10.44
CA SER A 294 -2.82 -18.38 10.97
C SER A 294 -3.33 -19.77 10.64
N ASN A 295 -3.94 -20.45 11.58
CA ASN A 295 -4.53 -21.77 11.35
C ASN A 295 -5.72 -22.00 12.29
N ASN A 296 -6.52 -23.01 11.95
CA ASN A 296 -7.62 -23.51 12.75
C ASN A 296 -7.31 -24.97 13.14
N TRP A 297 -7.23 -25.24 14.43
CA TRP A 297 -7.16 -26.62 14.94
C TRP A 297 -8.51 -27.02 15.51
N GLY A 298 -9.25 -27.84 14.74
CA GLY A 298 -10.65 -28.14 15.05
C GLY A 298 -11.48 -26.87 15.00
N GLN A 299 -12.08 -26.49 16.12
CA GLN A 299 -12.83 -25.24 16.24
C GLN A 299 -11.98 -24.06 16.74
N ILE A 300 -10.74 -24.31 17.18
CA ILE A 300 -9.86 -23.28 17.76
C ILE A 300 -9.11 -22.56 16.65
N SER A 301 -9.27 -21.25 16.55
CA SER A 301 -8.50 -20.41 15.63
C SER A 301 -7.32 -19.76 16.36
N TYR A 302 -6.16 -19.72 15.72
CA TYR A 302 -5.01 -19.01 16.25
C TYR A 302 -4.23 -18.30 15.15
N ASN A 303 -3.63 -17.17 15.52
CA ASN A 303 -2.78 -16.38 14.64
C ASN A 303 -1.54 -15.88 15.40
N LEU A 304 -0.43 -15.85 14.68
CA LEU A 304 0.84 -15.32 15.12
C LEU A 304 1.33 -14.36 14.05
N SER A 305 1.64 -13.12 14.42
CA SER A 305 2.25 -12.14 13.55
C SER A 305 3.51 -11.59 14.21
N ILE A 306 4.61 -11.61 13.48
CA ILE A 306 5.90 -11.06 13.88
C ILE A 306 6.25 -10.02 12.84
N ALA A 307 6.36 -8.77 13.25
CA ALA A 307 6.74 -7.67 12.39
C ALA A 307 7.99 -6.98 12.93
N ARG A 308 8.87 -6.60 12.03
CA ARG A 308 9.97 -5.68 12.26
C ARG A 308 9.80 -4.53 11.29
N GLN A 309 9.59 -3.34 11.84
CA GLN A 309 9.45 -2.13 11.06
C GLN A 309 10.45 -1.07 11.51
N GLN A 310 10.88 -0.25 10.57
CA GLN A 310 11.60 0.96 10.89
C GLN A 310 10.68 2.14 10.67
N THR A 311 10.41 2.85 11.76
CA THR A 311 9.53 4.00 11.77
C THR A 311 10.38 5.26 11.92
N ILE A 312 9.98 6.31 11.21
CA ILE A 312 10.55 7.64 11.33
C ILE A 312 9.59 8.45 12.20
N MET A 313 10.00 8.78 13.41
CA MET A 313 9.24 9.74 14.22
C MET A 313 9.72 11.14 13.88
N THR A 314 8.79 11.94 13.40
CA THR A 314 8.98 13.36 13.11
C THR A 314 8.31 14.13 14.24
N ASN A 315 9.09 14.85 15.05
CA ASN A 315 8.54 15.73 16.08
C ASN A 315 8.11 17.06 15.44
N GLY A 316 6.98 17.07 14.73
CA GLY A 316 6.39 18.27 14.14
C GLY A 316 5.04 18.60 14.77
N ARG A 317 4.81 19.85 15.20
CA ARG A 317 3.56 20.32 15.83
C ARG A 317 2.50 20.85 14.85
N TYR A 318 2.75 20.85 13.55
CA TYR A 318 1.92 21.56 12.57
C TYR A 318 1.56 20.67 11.37
N PHE A 319 0.58 19.78 11.54
CA PHE A 319 0.07 18.93 10.45
C PHE A 319 -1.00 19.62 9.58
N TYR A 320 -1.44 20.84 9.95
CA TYR A 320 -2.57 21.55 9.32
C TYR A 320 -2.25 22.98 8.84
N SER A 321 -0.98 23.38 8.73
CA SER A 321 -0.63 24.72 8.27
C SER A 321 -0.67 24.84 6.75
N LEU A 322 -1.23 25.96 6.27
CA LEU A 322 -1.18 26.36 4.85
C LEU A 322 0.12 27.13 4.50
N ARG A 323 0.99 27.35 5.49
CA ARG A 323 2.27 28.05 5.32
C ARG A 323 3.39 27.04 5.17
N ASP A 324 4.10 27.13 4.05
CA ASP A 324 5.23 26.24 3.72
C ASP A 324 6.37 26.27 4.76
N SER A 325 6.49 27.35 5.55
CA SER A 325 7.51 27.54 6.61
C SER A 325 7.36 26.59 7.80
N ASP A 326 6.16 26.04 8.02
CA ASP A 326 5.84 25.30 9.24
C ASP A 326 6.05 23.78 9.07
N TYR A 327 6.38 23.33 7.84
CA TYR A 327 6.78 21.96 7.52
C TYR A 327 8.28 21.74 7.80
N ASP A 328 8.75 22.10 8.98
CA ASP A 328 10.10 21.74 9.44
C ASP A 328 10.12 20.27 9.83
N THR A 329 11.14 19.56 9.34
CA THR A 329 11.29 18.14 9.56
C THR A 329 12.70 17.73 10.00
N GLY A 330 13.51 18.68 10.48
CA GLY A 330 14.91 18.44 10.82
C GLY A 330 15.17 17.50 11.99
N ASN A 331 14.21 17.33 12.91
CA ASN A 331 14.34 16.36 14.01
C ASN A 331 13.61 15.05 13.69
N ARG A 332 14.33 14.15 13.01
CA ARG A 332 13.88 12.78 12.74
C ARG A 332 14.77 11.76 13.43
N GLN A 333 14.18 10.99 14.34
CA GLN A 333 14.82 9.81 14.88
C GLN A 333 14.22 8.57 14.24
N ARG A 334 15.09 7.72 13.69
CA ARG A 334 14.71 6.40 13.22
C ARG A 334 14.79 5.44 14.39
N TYR A 335 13.74 4.68 14.62
CA TYR A 335 13.80 3.54 15.52
C TYR A 335 13.28 2.29 14.82
N THR A 336 13.84 1.17 15.26
CA THR A 336 13.35 -0.14 14.87
C THR A 336 12.37 -0.59 15.93
N GLU A 337 11.18 -0.95 15.49
CA GLU A 337 10.16 -1.55 16.33
C GLU A 337 9.98 -3.01 15.90
N ASN A 338 10.02 -3.89 16.90
CA ASN A 338 9.64 -5.28 16.70
C ASN A 338 8.31 -5.48 17.42
N THR A 339 7.32 -5.96 16.69
CA THR A 339 5.99 -6.26 17.17
C THR A 339 5.77 -7.76 17.08
N ILE A 340 5.28 -8.33 18.18
CA ILE A 340 4.80 -9.71 18.22
C ILE A 340 3.34 -9.66 18.63
N SER A 341 2.49 -10.22 17.79
CA SER A 341 1.05 -10.33 17.99
C SER A 341 0.67 -11.80 18.01
N LEU A 342 -0.07 -12.21 19.03
CA LEU A 342 -0.58 -13.56 19.19
C LEU A 342 -2.07 -13.47 19.47
N GLY A 343 -2.89 -14.14 18.68
CA GLY A 343 -4.32 -14.24 18.87
C GLY A 343 -4.76 -15.69 18.98
N PHE A 344 -5.60 -16.00 19.96
CA PHE A 344 -6.25 -17.29 20.11
C PHE A 344 -7.76 -17.07 20.27
N SER A 345 -8.55 -17.92 19.64
CA SER A 345 -10.00 -17.90 19.70
C SER A 345 -10.51 -19.32 19.87
N VAL A 346 -11.24 -19.56 20.95
CA VAL A 346 -11.80 -20.86 21.30
C VAL A 346 -13.33 -20.71 21.39
N PRO A 347 -14.08 -21.25 20.43
CA PRO A 347 -15.52 -21.34 20.57
C PRO A 347 -15.83 -22.31 21.71
N LEU A 348 -16.67 -21.86 22.62
CA LEU A 348 -17.18 -22.57 23.77
C LEU A 348 -18.69 -22.73 23.56
N ASP A 349 -19.09 -23.86 22.99
CA ASP A 349 -20.50 -24.19 22.83
C ASP A 349 -21.04 -24.74 24.16
N PHE A 350 -21.84 -23.94 24.87
CA PHE A 350 -22.52 -24.34 26.11
C PHE A 350 -24.01 -24.56 25.82
N GLY A 351 -24.39 -25.81 25.50
CA GLY A 351 -25.77 -26.15 25.16
C GLY A 351 -26.21 -25.52 23.84
N LYS A 352 -27.27 -24.70 23.85
CA LYS A 352 -27.72 -23.93 22.65
C LYS A 352 -27.02 -22.57 22.51
N ASN A 353 -26.22 -22.16 23.50
CA ASN A 353 -25.56 -20.86 23.51
C ASN A 353 -24.17 -20.98 22.87
N ARG A 354 -23.88 -20.08 21.93
CA ARG A 354 -22.56 -19.98 21.29
C ARG A 354 -21.75 -18.92 22.00
N SER A 355 -20.69 -19.33 22.66
CA SER A 355 -19.73 -18.43 23.30
C SER A 355 -18.39 -18.58 22.60
N ASN A 356 -17.55 -17.56 22.65
CA ASN A 356 -16.22 -17.58 22.10
C ASN A 356 -15.28 -16.86 23.05
N LEU A 357 -14.26 -17.57 23.49
CA LEU A 357 -13.17 -17.05 24.30
C LEU A 357 -12.07 -16.56 23.37
N THR A 358 -11.75 -15.28 23.46
CA THR A 358 -10.70 -14.63 22.69
C THR A 358 -9.57 -14.19 23.61
N PHE A 359 -8.36 -14.39 23.16
CA PHE A 359 -7.15 -13.99 23.85
C PHE A 359 -6.21 -13.32 22.86
N GLY A 360 -5.79 -12.10 23.14
CA GLY A 360 -4.88 -11.33 22.32
C GLY A 360 -3.69 -10.85 23.13
N LEU A 361 -2.48 -11.10 22.64
CA LEU A 361 -1.25 -10.50 23.15
C LEU A 361 -0.61 -9.68 22.05
N ASN A 362 -0.28 -8.43 22.36
CA ASN A 362 0.53 -7.57 21.52
C ASN A 362 1.69 -7.02 22.33
N LYS A 363 2.90 -7.26 21.85
CA LYS A 363 4.13 -6.75 22.44
C LYS A 363 4.91 -5.96 21.41
N ASN A 364 5.11 -4.69 21.70
CA ASN A 364 5.99 -3.79 20.96
C ASN A 364 7.20 -3.43 21.83
N ARG A 365 8.04 -2.51 21.35
CA ARG A 365 9.24 -2.09 22.09
C ARG A 365 8.90 -1.49 23.45
N ASP A 366 7.88 -0.63 23.48
CA ASP A 366 7.58 0.20 24.66
C ASP A 366 6.29 -0.24 25.38
N THR A 367 5.44 -1.06 24.74
CA THR A 367 4.15 -1.47 25.29
C THR A 367 3.96 -2.99 25.23
N ARG A 368 3.30 -3.52 26.27
CA ARG A 368 2.78 -4.88 26.30
C ARG A 368 1.31 -4.78 26.65
N SER A 369 0.47 -5.35 25.80
CA SER A 369 -0.96 -5.44 26.03
C SER A 369 -1.38 -6.88 25.94
N ALA A 370 -2.20 -7.29 26.89
CA ALA A 370 -2.90 -8.55 26.92
C ALA A 370 -4.38 -8.21 27.04
N GLN A 371 -5.21 -8.86 26.25
CA GLN A 371 -6.65 -8.70 26.28
C GLN A 371 -7.28 -10.08 26.30
N VAL A 372 -8.19 -10.31 27.24
CA VAL A 372 -8.98 -11.52 27.31
C VAL A 372 -10.44 -11.13 27.20
N GLY A 373 -11.15 -11.76 26.27
CA GLY A 373 -12.55 -11.47 26.02
C GLY A 373 -13.37 -12.73 25.95
N ILE A 374 -14.56 -12.73 26.53
CA ILE A 374 -15.59 -13.73 26.20
C ILE A 374 -16.77 -13.00 25.59
N ASN A 375 -17.20 -13.44 24.41
CA ASN A 375 -18.41 -12.95 23.78
C ASN A 375 -19.24 -14.11 23.29
N GLY A 376 -20.53 -13.86 23.07
CA GLY A 376 -21.42 -14.94 22.69
C GLY A 376 -22.83 -14.45 22.46
N SER A 377 -23.68 -15.41 22.09
CA SER A 377 -25.11 -15.21 21.97
C SER A 377 -25.87 -16.25 22.80
N ALA A 378 -26.96 -15.82 23.42
CA ALA A 378 -27.83 -16.62 24.26
C ALA A 378 -29.30 -16.46 23.85
N GLY A 379 -30.12 -17.45 24.21
CA GLY A 379 -31.55 -17.53 23.88
C GLY A 379 -31.84 -18.48 22.71
N GLU A 380 -33.10 -18.94 22.58
CA GLU A 380 -33.47 -20.00 21.62
C GLU A 380 -33.21 -19.66 20.14
N GLN A 381 -33.07 -18.37 19.81
CA GLN A 381 -32.75 -17.84 18.48
C GLN A 381 -31.47 -16.98 18.46
N SER A 382 -30.62 -17.06 19.49
CA SER A 382 -29.45 -16.16 19.65
C SER A 382 -29.83 -14.67 19.77
N ASN A 383 -31.02 -14.38 20.32
CA ASN A 383 -31.58 -13.01 20.40
C ASN A 383 -30.84 -12.07 21.37
N PHE A 384 -29.97 -12.60 22.22
CA PHE A 384 -29.20 -11.83 23.19
C PHE A 384 -27.70 -12.00 22.94
N SER A 385 -26.99 -10.93 22.56
CA SER A 385 -25.52 -10.94 22.44
C SER A 385 -24.89 -10.33 23.68
N TYR A 386 -23.83 -10.94 24.20
CA TYR A 386 -23.06 -10.41 25.32
C TYR A 386 -21.57 -10.40 24.98
N SER A 387 -20.84 -9.52 25.65
CA SER A 387 -19.42 -9.42 25.45
C SER A 387 -18.71 -8.78 26.63
N LEU A 388 -17.70 -9.45 27.17
CA LEU A 388 -16.96 -9.06 28.36
C LEU A 388 -15.46 -9.11 28.06
N TYR A 389 -14.72 -8.07 28.46
CA TYR A 389 -13.28 -7.90 28.19
C TYR A 389 -12.51 -7.56 29.45
N GLY A 390 -11.25 -7.96 29.52
CA GLY A 390 -10.32 -7.68 30.60
C GLY A 390 -8.86 -7.61 30.15
#